data_AF-A0A285D5C3-F1
#
_entry.id   AF-A0A285D5C3-F1
#
_cell.length_a   1.000
_cell.length_b   1.000
_cell.length_c   1.000
_cell.angle_alpha   90.00
_cell.angle_beta   90.00
_cell.angle_gamma   90.00
#
_symmetry.space_group_name_H-M   'P 1'
#
loop_
_entity.id
_entity.type
_entity.pdbx_description
1 polymer ?
#
loop_
_entity_poly.entity_id
_entity_poly.type
_entity_poly.pdbx_seq_one_letter_code
_entity_poly.pdbx_strand_id
1 'polypeptide(L)'
;MISRARSLAGALARYALLGLTGLILLWAMVAGARWATGSRESVNLPNGMHLGREFDWNLNGRWDLFATDGRTRLARDIEFVCFNDRFIYVQARERASEGLYDAQTDSRVSADYAEAMDIGGLHKDGESCGGYYTGWIGPGLLLDDGQDPFVPPCEWRNIDDESLRDRDWFERPCAPGPWPPGQP
;
A
#
# COMPACT_ATOMS: atom_id res chain seq x y z
N MET A 1 17.02 -18.09 -62.25
CA MET A 1 16.00 -17.61 -61.29
C MET A 1 16.41 -17.73 -59.80
N ILE A 2 17.55 -18.35 -59.46
CA ILE A 2 17.94 -18.64 -58.06
C ILE A 2 18.56 -17.42 -57.32
N SER A 3 19.14 -16.44 -58.02
CA SER A 3 19.82 -15.30 -57.35
C SER A 3 18.88 -14.22 -56.80
N ARG A 4 17.73 -13.96 -57.43
CA ARG A 4 16.73 -12.99 -56.95
C ARG A 4 16.05 -13.44 -55.64
N ALA A 5 15.83 -14.74 -55.46
CA ALA A 5 15.23 -15.30 -54.25
C ALA A 5 16.14 -15.14 -53.02
N ARG A 6 17.46 -15.30 -53.17
CA ARG A 6 18.45 -15.05 -52.10
C ARG A 6 18.51 -13.59 -51.67
N SER A 7 18.32 -12.66 -52.61
CA SER A 7 18.30 -11.21 -52.33
C SER A 7 17.08 -10.77 -51.53
N LEU A 8 15.90 -11.32 -51.83
CA LEU A 8 14.65 -11.03 -51.12
C LEU A 8 14.63 -11.64 -49.71
N ALA A 9 15.12 -12.87 -49.55
CA ALA A 9 15.25 -13.51 -48.24
C ALA A 9 16.22 -12.75 -47.32
N GLY A 10 17.34 -12.24 -47.85
CA GLY A 10 18.28 -11.42 -47.10
C GLY A 10 17.72 -10.04 -46.71
N ALA A 11 16.90 -9.42 -47.56
CA ALA A 11 16.21 -8.17 -47.24
C ALA A 11 15.15 -8.38 -46.16
N LEU A 12 14.30 -9.40 -46.28
CA LEU A 12 13.29 -9.76 -45.28
C LEU A 12 13.91 -10.12 -43.93
N ALA A 13 15.04 -10.85 -43.91
CA ALA A 13 15.78 -11.15 -42.69
C ALA A 13 16.32 -9.88 -42.01
N ARG A 14 16.79 -8.90 -42.78
CA ARG A 14 17.23 -7.59 -42.26
C ARG A 14 16.07 -6.77 -41.70
N TYR A 15 14.93 -6.72 -42.39
CA TYR A 15 13.73 -6.03 -41.87
C TYR A 15 13.17 -6.71 -40.62
N ALA A 16 13.18 -8.04 -40.56
CA ALA A 16 12.80 -8.79 -39.36
C ALA A 16 13.74 -8.48 -38.19
N LEU A 17 15.06 -8.47 -38.42
CA LEU A 17 16.05 -8.15 -37.39
C LEU A 17 15.91 -6.71 -36.88
N LEU A 18 15.70 -5.75 -37.79
CA LEU A 18 15.47 -4.34 -37.45
C LEU A 18 14.17 -4.16 -36.68
N GLY A 19 13.09 -4.85 -37.07
CA GLY A 19 11.82 -4.85 -36.33
C GLY A 19 11.97 -5.39 -34.92
N LEU A 20 12.72 -6.50 -34.76
CA LEU A 20 12.99 -7.12 -33.46
C LEU A 20 13.83 -6.21 -32.57
N THR A 21 14.84 -5.55 -33.14
CA THR A 21 15.71 -4.62 -32.42
C THR A 21 14.92 -3.37 -31.99
N GLY A 22 14.06 -2.86 -32.86
CA GLY A 22 13.14 -1.76 -32.52
C GLY A 22 12.18 -2.11 -31.38
N LEU A 23 11.62 -3.32 -31.39
CA LEU A 23 10.77 -3.82 -30.30
C LEU A 23 11.52 -3.96 -28.97
N ILE A 24 12.76 -4.47 -28.99
CA ILE A 24 13.60 -4.58 -27.79
C ILE A 24 13.92 -3.20 -27.21
N LEU A 25 14.28 -2.23 -28.05
CA LEU A 25 14.57 -0.86 -27.61
C LEU A 25 13.32 -0.18 -27.05
N LEU A 26 12.16 -0.36 -27.66
CA LEU A 26 10.88 0.15 -27.15
C LEU A 26 10.56 -0.47 -25.78
N TRP A 27 10.72 -1.80 -25.65
CA TRP A 27 10.52 -2.48 -24.37
C TRP A 27 11.48 -1.99 -23.30
N ALA A 28 12.76 -1.82 -23.62
CA ALA A 28 13.77 -1.30 -22.70
C ALA A 28 13.46 0.15 -22.26
N MET A 29 12.95 1.00 -23.15
CA MET A 29 12.50 2.35 -22.80
C MET A 29 11.28 2.32 -21.87
N VAL A 30 10.29 1.45 -22.14
CA VAL A 30 9.10 1.31 -21.28
C VAL A 30 9.46 0.73 -19.92
N ALA A 31 10.33 -0.28 -19.87
CA ALA A 31 10.83 -0.86 -18.63
C ALA A 31 11.69 0.14 -17.85
N GLY A 32 12.56 0.89 -18.53
CA GLY A 32 13.36 1.95 -17.93
C GLY A 32 12.51 3.11 -17.40
N ALA A 33 11.46 3.51 -18.12
CA ALA A 33 10.50 4.51 -17.65
C ALA A 33 9.76 4.02 -16.39
N ARG A 34 9.25 2.78 -16.38
CA ARG A 34 8.61 2.19 -15.20
C ARG A 34 9.55 2.09 -14.00
N TRP A 35 10.79 1.69 -14.23
CA TRP A 35 11.81 1.60 -13.19
C TRP A 35 12.19 2.99 -12.64
N ALA A 36 12.30 3.98 -13.53
CA ALA A 36 12.62 5.36 -13.15
C ALA A 36 11.48 6.10 -12.45
N THR A 37 10.21 5.73 -12.69
CA THR A 37 9.06 6.35 -12.05
C THR A 37 8.68 5.73 -10.70
N GLY A 38 9.44 4.74 -10.22
CA GLY A 38 9.16 4.03 -8.97
C GLY A 38 7.92 3.14 -9.07
N SER A 39 7.96 1.98 -8.42
CA SER A 39 6.73 1.24 -8.15
C SER A 39 5.92 2.06 -7.15
N ARG A 40 4.76 2.58 -7.58
CA ARG A 40 3.79 3.17 -6.66
C ARG A 40 3.02 2.03 -6.01
N GLU A 41 3.34 1.75 -4.77
CA GLU A 41 2.57 0.86 -3.92
C GLU A 41 1.44 1.68 -3.28
N SER A 42 0.24 1.11 -3.21
CA SER A 42 -0.88 1.75 -2.54
C SER A 42 -1.85 0.73 -1.97
N VAL A 43 -2.47 1.09 -0.86
CA VAL A 43 -3.53 0.32 -0.22
C VAL A 43 -4.75 1.22 -0.06
N ASN A 44 -5.89 0.77 -0.56
CA ASN A 44 -7.18 1.41 -0.30
C ASN A 44 -7.70 0.87 1.03
N LEU A 45 -8.14 1.74 1.93
CA LEU A 45 -8.69 1.35 3.22
C LEU A 45 -10.23 1.27 3.16
N PRO A 46 -10.89 0.54 4.08
CA PRO A 46 -12.35 0.43 4.15
C PRO A 46 -13.08 1.78 4.28
N ASN A 47 -12.45 2.77 4.90
CA ASN A 47 -13.00 4.13 5.01
C ASN A 47 -12.85 4.96 3.71
N GLY A 48 -12.24 4.41 2.67
CA GLY A 48 -12.00 5.07 1.38
C GLY A 48 -10.73 5.91 1.29
N MET A 49 -9.99 6.10 2.40
CA MET A 49 -8.67 6.74 2.34
C MET A 49 -7.62 5.80 1.75
N HIS A 50 -6.46 6.35 1.39
CA HIS A 50 -5.38 5.58 0.77
C HIS A 50 -4.07 5.73 1.52
N LEU A 51 -3.38 4.62 1.74
CA LEU A 51 -1.96 4.62 2.10
C LEU A 51 -1.17 4.47 0.82
N GLY A 52 -0.28 5.42 0.53
CA GLY A 52 0.52 5.41 -0.70
C GLY A 52 2.00 5.49 -0.39
N ARG A 53 2.80 4.71 -1.12
CA ARG A 53 4.26 4.75 -1.06
C ARG A 53 4.80 5.15 -2.42
N GLU A 54 5.53 6.26 -2.45
CA GLU A 54 6.35 6.64 -3.59
C GLU A 54 7.79 6.19 -3.31
N PHE A 55 8.32 5.33 -4.18
CA PHE A 55 9.67 4.82 -4.02
C PHE A 55 10.70 5.86 -4.48
N ASP A 56 11.19 6.66 -3.52
CA ASP A 56 12.36 7.52 -3.69
C ASP A 56 13.58 6.86 -3.03
N TRP A 57 14.60 6.55 -3.84
CA TRP A 57 15.88 5.93 -3.44
C TRP A 57 16.63 6.71 -2.36
N ASN A 58 16.37 8.02 -2.21
CA ASN A 58 16.99 8.85 -1.17
C ASN A 58 16.22 8.82 0.16
N LEU A 59 14.98 8.33 0.16
CA LEU A 59 14.03 8.52 1.25
C LEU A 59 13.59 7.22 1.93
N ASN A 60 14.15 6.06 1.53
CA ASN A 60 13.86 4.71 2.06
C ASN A 60 12.41 4.23 1.88
N GLY A 61 11.66 4.81 0.93
CA GLY A 61 10.28 4.43 0.61
C GLY A 61 9.32 4.68 1.77
N ARG A 62 8.78 5.91 1.84
CA ARG A 62 7.89 6.39 2.91
C ARG A 62 6.43 6.19 2.55
N TRP A 63 5.62 5.88 3.55
CA TRP A 63 4.18 5.80 3.42
C TRP A 63 3.54 7.12 3.80
N ASP A 64 2.66 7.62 2.96
CA ASP A 64 1.87 8.83 3.19
C ASP A 64 0.39 8.43 3.24
N LEU A 65 -0.42 9.18 4.00
CA LEU A 65 -1.88 9.06 4.00
C LEU A 65 -2.46 10.07 3.02
N PHE A 66 -3.37 9.60 2.16
CA PHE A 66 -4.13 10.41 1.22
C PHE A 66 -5.62 10.34 1.55
N ALA A 67 -6.28 11.47 1.34
CA ALA A 67 -7.72 11.66 1.42
C ALA A 67 -8.49 10.71 0.49
N THR A 68 -9.80 10.64 0.67
CA THR A 68 -10.71 9.80 -0.14
C THR A 68 -10.72 10.13 -1.64
N ASP A 69 -10.21 11.31 -2.03
CA ASP A 69 -10.00 11.69 -3.43
C ASP A 69 -8.77 11.02 -4.09
N GLY A 70 -7.94 10.32 -3.31
CA GLY A 70 -6.71 9.66 -3.73
C GLY A 70 -5.57 10.60 -4.14
N ARG A 71 -5.71 11.91 -3.92
CA ARG A 71 -4.81 12.97 -4.42
C ARG A 71 -4.32 13.88 -3.32
N THR A 72 -5.20 14.28 -2.41
CA THR A 72 -4.89 15.22 -1.33
C THR A 72 -4.15 14.47 -0.23
N ARG A 73 -2.88 14.80 -0.02
CA ARG A 73 -2.09 14.20 1.05
C ARG A 73 -2.46 14.83 2.40
N LEU A 74 -2.80 13.98 3.35
CA LEU A 74 -3.21 14.38 4.70
C LEU A 74 -2.08 14.25 5.73
N ALA A 75 -1.26 13.20 5.61
CA ALA A 75 -0.18 12.92 6.56
C ALA A 75 1.03 12.31 5.84
N ARG A 76 2.22 12.48 6.42
CA ARG A 76 3.49 12.00 5.86
C ARG A 76 4.23 11.08 6.80
N ASP A 77 5.07 10.22 6.25
CA ASP A 77 6.00 9.37 7.00
C ASP A 77 5.28 8.47 8.03
N ILE A 78 4.18 7.85 7.62
CA ILE A 78 3.37 6.94 8.41
C ILE A 78 4.16 5.67 8.73
N GLU A 79 4.27 5.36 10.02
CA GLU A 79 4.94 4.16 10.53
C GLU A 79 3.91 3.10 10.92
N PHE A 80 2.81 3.50 11.57
CA PHE A 80 1.74 2.58 11.97
C PHE A 80 0.35 3.22 11.85
N VAL A 81 -0.66 2.38 11.69
CA VAL A 81 -2.07 2.79 11.57
C VAL A 81 -2.99 1.96 12.45
N CYS A 82 -4.09 2.59 12.87
CA CYS A 82 -5.26 1.97 13.50
C CYS A 82 -6.51 2.60 12.86
N PHE A 83 -7.39 1.81 12.25
CA PHE A 83 -8.47 2.35 11.42
C PHE A 83 -9.73 1.49 11.43
N ASN A 84 -10.87 2.14 11.20
CA ASN A 84 -12.18 1.52 11.02
C ASN A 84 -12.86 2.07 9.75
N ASP A 85 -14.18 1.97 9.68
CA ASP A 85 -14.99 2.41 8.52
C ASP A 85 -15.08 3.92 8.30
N ARG A 86 -14.55 4.73 9.22
CA ARG A 86 -14.60 6.19 9.12
C ARG A 86 -13.28 6.85 9.48
N PHE A 87 -12.68 6.42 10.59
CA PHE A 87 -11.51 7.07 11.15
C PHE A 87 -10.25 6.25 10.94
N ILE A 88 -9.14 6.95 10.87
CA ILE A 88 -7.80 6.37 10.94
C ILE A 88 -6.96 7.21 11.89
N TYR A 89 -6.38 6.59 12.90
CA TYR A 89 -5.27 7.15 13.64
C TYR A 89 -3.97 6.70 12.99
N VAL A 90 -3.06 7.64 12.75
CA VAL A 90 -1.72 7.35 12.23
C VAL A 90 -0.67 7.71 13.27
N GLN A 91 0.29 6.80 13.48
CA GLN A 91 1.59 7.12 14.07
C GLN A 91 2.57 7.42 12.95
N ALA A 92 3.24 8.56 13.05
CA ALA A 92 4.15 9.04 12.01
C ALA A 92 5.48 9.45 12.61
N ARG A 93 6.56 9.28 11.85
CA ARG A 93 7.89 9.75 12.26
C ARG A 93 7.91 11.25 12.52
N GLU A 94 7.17 12.00 11.71
CA GLU A 94 6.95 13.42 11.92
C GLU A 94 5.74 13.63 12.84
N ARG A 95 5.98 14.07 14.08
CA ARG A 95 4.90 14.31 15.07
C ARG A 95 3.77 15.23 14.59
N ALA A 96 4.06 16.13 13.66
CA ALA A 96 3.04 17.00 13.07
C ALA A 96 2.02 16.24 12.21
N SER A 97 2.36 15.03 11.74
CA SER A 97 1.49 14.15 10.96
C SER A 97 0.73 13.14 11.83
N GLU A 98 1.21 12.85 13.04
CA GLU A 98 0.56 11.92 13.97
C GLU A 98 -0.82 12.43 14.41
N GLY A 99 -1.83 11.56 14.43
CA GLY A 99 -3.16 11.89 14.94
C GLY A 99 -4.31 11.17 14.23
N LEU A 100 -5.52 11.54 14.60
CA LEU A 100 -6.77 11.01 14.03
C LEU A 100 -7.19 11.82 12.79
N TYR A 101 -7.62 11.12 11.76
CA TYR A 101 -8.16 11.68 10.52
C TYR A 101 -9.55 11.09 10.25
N ASP A 102 -10.48 11.94 9.83
CA ASP A 102 -11.86 11.58 9.50
C ASP A 102 -12.03 11.48 7.97
N ALA A 103 -12.40 10.31 7.47
CA ALA A 103 -12.62 10.09 6.03
C ALA A 103 -13.88 10.78 5.51
N GLN A 104 -14.80 11.16 6.39
CA GLN A 104 -15.97 11.92 5.99
C GLN A 104 -15.62 13.36 5.58
N THR A 105 -14.63 13.96 6.24
CA THR A 105 -14.27 15.38 6.06
C THR A 105 -12.89 15.56 5.44
N ASP A 106 -12.14 14.47 5.23
CA ASP A 106 -10.76 14.46 4.73
C ASP A 106 -9.86 15.41 5.54
N SER A 107 -10.00 15.38 6.86
CA SER A 107 -9.30 16.31 7.75
C SER A 107 -8.84 15.66 9.05
N ARG A 108 -7.78 16.22 9.62
CA ARG A 108 -7.32 15.87 10.96
C ARG A 108 -8.33 16.34 12.01
N VAL A 109 -8.61 15.48 12.98
CA VAL A 109 -9.38 15.81 14.19
C VAL A 109 -8.41 16.36 15.24
N SER A 110 -8.76 17.51 15.83
CA SER A 110 -7.98 18.12 16.90
C SER A 110 -8.34 17.45 18.23
N ALA A 111 -7.53 16.48 18.64
CA ALA A 111 -7.65 15.77 19.90
C ALA A 111 -6.27 15.27 20.35
N ASP A 112 -6.10 15.06 21.66
CA ASP A 112 -4.95 14.28 22.15
C ASP A 112 -5.16 12.78 21.86
N TYR A 113 -4.17 11.94 22.18
CA TYR A 113 -4.25 10.51 21.87
C TYR A 113 -5.47 9.83 22.52
N ALA A 114 -5.73 10.06 23.80
CA ALA A 114 -6.79 9.35 24.51
C ALA A 114 -8.17 9.78 23.98
N GLU A 115 -8.35 11.09 23.79
CA GLU A 115 -9.56 11.66 23.20
C GLU A 115 -9.74 11.20 21.75
N ALA A 116 -8.67 11.13 20.96
CA ALA A 116 -8.71 10.66 19.58
C ALA A 116 -9.14 9.20 19.46
N MET A 117 -8.63 8.32 20.33
CA MET A 117 -9.01 6.91 20.31
C MET A 117 -10.49 6.70 20.70
N ASP A 118 -11.00 7.52 21.63
CA ASP A 118 -12.41 7.52 22.02
C ASP A 118 -13.32 8.08 20.90
N ILE A 119 -13.03 9.28 20.38
CA ILE A 119 -13.77 9.89 19.25
C ILE A 119 -13.79 8.95 18.04
N GLY A 120 -12.65 8.34 17.73
CA GLY A 120 -12.50 7.46 16.59
C GLY A 120 -13.23 6.14 16.74
N GLY A 121 -13.65 5.76 17.95
CA GLY A 121 -14.09 4.39 18.25
C GLY A 121 -12.99 3.37 17.95
N LEU A 122 -11.73 3.74 18.24
CA LEU A 122 -10.54 2.94 17.98
C LEU A 122 -9.94 2.37 19.27
N HIS A 123 -10.57 2.61 20.42
CA HIS A 123 -10.20 1.99 21.69
C HIS A 123 -10.84 0.60 21.83
N LYS A 124 -10.06 -0.37 22.32
CA LYS A 124 -10.54 -1.70 22.69
C LYS A 124 -9.80 -2.19 23.94
N ASP A 125 -10.53 -2.64 24.94
CA ASP A 125 -9.94 -3.04 26.22
C ASP A 125 -8.97 -4.22 26.06
N GLY A 126 -7.77 -4.06 26.61
CA GLY A 126 -6.70 -5.07 26.54
C GLY A 126 -5.94 -5.10 25.22
N GLU A 127 -6.37 -4.32 24.22
CA GLU A 127 -5.77 -4.26 22.89
C GLU A 127 -5.20 -2.86 22.61
N SER A 128 -4.34 -2.75 21.60
CA SER A 128 -3.73 -1.45 21.25
C SER A 128 -4.49 -0.69 20.16
N CYS A 129 -5.42 -1.36 19.49
CA CYS A 129 -6.32 -0.82 18.47
C CYS A 129 -7.67 -1.55 18.54
N GLY A 130 -8.76 -0.84 18.24
CA GLY A 130 -10.13 -1.36 18.16
C GLY A 130 -10.73 -1.27 16.75
N GLY A 131 -9.88 -1.20 15.73
CA GLY A 131 -10.29 -1.12 14.33
C GLY A 131 -10.37 -2.49 13.65
N TYR A 132 -10.09 -2.53 12.34
CA TYR A 132 -9.96 -3.77 11.56
C TYR A 132 -8.88 -4.72 12.09
N TYR A 133 -7.92 -4.19 12.83
CA TYR A 133 -6.92 -4.97 13.56
C TYR A 133 -6.92 -4.57 15.04
N THR A 134 -6.58 -5.51 15.92
CA THR A 134 -6.42 -5.26 17.36
C THR A 134 -5.04 -4.72 17.74
N GLY A 135 -4.13 -4.70 16.77
CA GLY A 135 -2.77 -4.16 16.87
C GLY A 135 -2.51 -2.98 15.92
N TRP A 136 -1.48 -2.20 16.23
CA TRP A 136 -0.93 -1.20 15.30
C TRP A 136 -0.28 -1.88 14.09
N ILE A 137 -0.69 -1.51 12.89
CA ILE A 137 -0.20 -2.14 11.65
C ILE A 137 0.66 -1.17 10.85
N GLY A 138 1.82 -1.64 10.39
CA GLY A 138 2.61 -0.91 9.40
C GLY A 138 1.95 -0.96 8.02
N PRO A 139 1.85 0.15 7.27
CA PRO A 139 1.16 0.20 5.97
C PRO A 139 1.61 -0.87 4.96
N GLY A 140 2.91 -1.21 4.93
CA GLY A 140 3.44 -2.22 4.01
C GLY A 140 2.93 -3.65 4.26
N LEU A 141 2.43 -3.95 5.46
CA LEU A 141 1.80 -5.24 5.76
C LEU A 141 0.38 -5.32 5.17
N LEU A 142 -0.21 -4.19 4.77
CA LEU A 142 -1.57 -4.14 4.25
C LEU A 142 -1.62 -4.27 2.73
N LEU A 143 -0.53 -4.65 2.04
CA LEU A 143 -0.53 -4.82 0.59
C LEU A 143 -1.38 -6.02 0.15
N ASP A 144 -2.09 -5.89 -0.99
CA ASP A 144 -2.96 -6.94 -1.53
C ASP A 144 -2.20 -8.22 -1.90
N ASP A 145 -0.96 -8.05 -2.35
CA ASP A 145 -0.05 -9.10 -2.78
C ASP A 145 0.96 -9.50 -1.67
N GLY A 146 0.70 -9.09 -0.43
CA GLY A 146 1.54 -9.42 0.72
C GLY A 146 1.69 -10.93 0.90
N GLN A 147 2.91 -11.36 1.27
CA GLN A 147 3.24 -12.74 1.61
C GLN A 147 4.02 -12.78 2.91
N ASP A 148 3.93 -13.89 3.65
CA ASP A 148 4.73 -14.15 4.87
C ASP A 148 6.24 -13.86 4.62
N PRO A 149 6.92 -13.09 5.49
CA PRO A 149 6.47 -12.47 6.75
C PRO A 149 5.89 -11.05 6.61
N PHE A 150 5.68 -10.53 5.41
CA PHE A 150 5.20 -9.18 5.17
C PHE A 150 3.67 -9.08 5.10
N VAL A 151 3.00 -9.70 6.07
CA VAL A 151 1.54 -9.67 6.25
C VAL A 151 1.19 -9.60 7.74
N PRO A 152 -0.01 -9.13 8.13
CA PRO A 152 -0.41 -9.06 9.52
C PRO A 152 -0.70 -10.46 10.09
N PRO A 153 -0.67 -10.64 11.42
CA PRO A 153 -1.11 -11.87 12.05
C PRO A 153 -2.61 -12.09 11.85
N CYS A 154 -3.02 -13.33 11.57
CA CYS A 154 -4.45 -13.64 11.45
C CYS A 154 -5.20 -13.41 12.78
N GLU A 155 -4.54 -13.64 13.92
CA GLU A 155 -5.10 -13.45 15.27
C GLU A 155 -5.41 -11.98 15.61
N TRP A 156 -4.76 -11.02 14.95
CA TRP A 156 -5.02 -9.61 15.19
C TRP A 156 -6.24 -9.10 14.42
N ARG A 157 -6.84 -9.89 13.55
CA ARG A 157 -8.04 -9.47 12.82
C ARG A 157 -9.21 -9.37 13.79
N ASN A 158 -9.84 -8.22 13.86
CA ASN A 158 -10.98 -7.99 14.73
C ASN A 158 -12.28 -8.52 14.10
N ILE A 159 -12.30 -9.79 13.68
CA ILE A 159 -13.38 -10.41 12.89
C ILE A 159 -14.71 -10.44 13.66
N ASP A 160 -14.65 -10.56 14.97
CA ASP A 160 -15.80 -10.66 15.87
C ASP A 160 -16.48 -9.30 16.13
N ASP A 161 -15.87 -8.20 15.69
CA ASP A 161 -16.47 -6.87 15.81
C ASP A 161 -17.50 -6.64 14.70
N GLU A 162 -18.77 -6.78 15.06
CA GLU A 162 -19.91 -6.62 14.15
C GLU A 162 -20.13 -5.16 13.70
N SER A 163 -19.47 -4.18 14.34
CA SER A 163 -19.57 -2.78 13.91
C SER A 163 -18.77 -2.48 12.64
N LEU A 164 -17.79 -3.33 12.31
CA LEU A 164 -16.94 -3.21 11.13
C LEU A 164 -17.65 -3.75 9.88
N ARG A 165 -17.86 -2.88 8.90
CA ARG A 165 -18.80 -3.12 7.79
C ARG A 165 -18.18 -3.84 6.59
N ASP A 166 -16.91 -3.59 6.29
CA ASP A 166 -16.20 -4.21 5.16
C ASP A 166 -15.71 -5.61 5.54
N ARG A 167 -16.59 -6.60 5.41
CA ARG A 167 -16.25 -7.98 5.75
C ARG A 167 -15.20 -8.58 4.81
N ASP A 168 -15.17 -8.16 3.55
CA ASP A 168 -14.21 -8.63 2.55
C ASP A 168 -12.78 -8.20 2.92
N TRP A 169 -12.61 -7.14 3.71
CA TRP A 169 -11.31 -6.74 4.26
C TRP A 169 -10.60 -7.85 5.03
N PHE A 170 -11.36 -8.74 5.69
CA PHE A 170 -10.78 -9.84 6.44
C PHE A 170 -10.28 -11.00 5.57
N GLU A 171 -10.56 -11.01 4.27
CA GLU A 171 -10.10 -12.05 3.33
C GLU A 171 -8.68 -11.80 2.79
N ARG A 172 -8.05 -10.68 3.17
CA ARG A 172 -6.68 -10.33 2.77
C ARG A 172 -5.66 -11.40 3.18
N PRO A 173 -4.42 -11.37 2.73
CA PRO A 173 -3.37 -12.23 3.26
C PRO A 173 -3.11 -12.01 4.78
N CYS A 174 -2.78 -13.08 5.51
CA CYS A 174 -2.24 -13.04 6.88
C CYS A 174 -1.34 -14.24 7.17
N ALA A 175 -0.52 -14.12 8.21
CA ALA A 175 0.32 -15.21 8.70
C ALA A 175 -0.25 -15.82 10.00
N PRO A 176 -0.17 -17.15 10.18
CA PRO A 176 -0.50 -17.81 11.42
C PRO A 176 0.62 -17.61 12.47
N GLY A 177 0.23 -17.54 13.75
CA GLY A 177 1.18 -17.50 14.87
C GLY A 177 1.54 -16.07 15.34
N PRO A 178 2.30 -15.97 16.45
CA PRO A 178 2.58 -14.70 17.12
C PRO A 178 3.54 -13.82 16.31
N TRP A 179 3.38 -12.50 16.47
CA TRP A 179 4.25 -11.50 15.85
C TRP A 179 5.23 -10.88 16.87
N PRO A 180 6.51 -10.66 16.49
CA PRO A 180 7.14 -11.01 15.22
C PRO A 180 7.33 -12.52 15.04
N PRO A 181 7.35 -13.03 13.79
CA PRO A 181 7.42 -14.45 13.52
C PRO A 181 8.81 -14.96 13.89
N GLY A 182 8.86 -15.92 14.80
CA GLY A 182 10.09 -16.58 15.24
C GLY A 182 11.09 -15.66 15.94
N GLN A 183 10.94 -15.47 17.25
CA GLN A 183 12.12 -15.25 18.09
C GLN A 183 12.61 -16.63 18.58
N PRO A 184 13.92 -16.95 18.43
CA PRO A 184 14.49 -18.21 18.91
C PRO A 184 14.38 -18.36 20.43
#